data_AF-A0A0G4MI84-F1
#
_entry.id   AF-A0A0G4MI84-F1
#
_cell.length_a   1.000
_cell.length_b   1.000
_cell.length_c   1.000
_cell.angle_alpha   90.00
_cell.angle_beta   90.00
_cell.angle_gamma   90.00
#
_symmetry.space_group_name_H-M   'P 1'
#
loop_
_entity.id
_entity.type
_entity.pdbx_description
1 polymer ?
#
loop_
_entity_poly.entity_id
_entity_poly.type
_entity_poly.pdbx_seq_one_letter_code
_entity_poly.pdbx_strand_id
1 'polypeptide(L)'
;MAWDHLSITSAHLVYIILGGFTSIFMLCSSFIKERMYIGEATVATLCGIIFGPHAANLIDPKSWGNVDLITLEFSRIVLVVQCFAVGVELPKFYMEKHWRSVILLLLPVMTFGWLVVSLFVWWAVPAISW
;
A
#
# COMPACT_ATOMS: atom_id res chain seq x y z
N MET A 1 -21.33 -20.29 -25.82
CA MET A 1 -21.44 -19.36 -24.69
C MET A 1 -20.08 -18.73 -24.39
N ALA A 2 -19.57 -17.89 -25.30
CA ALA A 2 -18.28 -17.19 -25.11
C ALA A 2 -18.40 -15.94 -24.22
N TRP A 3 -19.64 -15.54 -23.90
CA TRP A 3 -19.99 -14.31 -23.19
C TRP A 3 -20.06 -14.48 -21.67
N ASP A 4 -20.05 -15.71 -21.13
CA ASP A 4 -20.08 -15.95 -19.68
C ASP A 4 -18.75 -15.57 -18.99
N HIS A 5 -17.63 -15.55 -19.73
CA HIS A 5 -16.34 -15.02 -19.24
C HIS A 5 -16.31 -13.48 -19.17
N LEU A 6 -17.24 -12.78 -19.81
CA LEU A 6 -17.45 -11.33 -19.73
C LEU A 6 -18.46 -10.92 -18.65
N SER A 7 -18.99 -11.89 -17.89
CA SER A 7 -19.86 -11.57 -16.75
C SER A 7 -19.08 -10.75 -15.73
N ILE A 8 -19.69 -9.65 -15.27
CA ILE A 8 -19.14 -8.77 -14.24
C ILE A 8 -18.99 -9.60 -12.96
N THR A 9 -17.78 -10.11 -12.74
CA THR A 9 -17.40 -10.76 -11.50
C THR A 9 -16.97 -9.69 -10.50
N SER A 10 -17.09 -9.98 -9.20
CA SER A 10 -16.72 -9.05 -8.13
C SER A 10 -15.28 -8.53 -8.27
N ALA A 11 -14.37 -9.32 -8.84
CA ALA A 11 -13.00 -8.91 -9.12
C ALA A 11 -12.89 -7.80 -10.19
N HIS A 12 -13.70 -7.81 -11.25
CA HIS A 12 -13.72 -6.74 -12.25
C HIS A 12 -14.22 -5.42 -11.67
N LEU A 13 -15.22 -5.49 -10.79
CA LEU A 13 -15.73 -4.34 -10.05
C LEU A 13 -14.63 -3.72 -9.16
N VAL A 14 -13.83 -4.56 -8.50
CA VAL A 14 -12.67 -4.14 -7.69
C VAL A 14 -11.59 -3.48 -8.56
N TYR A 15 -11.27 -4.05 -9.73
CA TYR A 15 -10.28 -3.46 -10.64
C TYR A 15 -10.73 -2.11 -11.21
N ILE A 16 -12.02 -1.94 -11.56
CA ILE A 16 -12.56 -0.66 -12.05
C ILE A 16 -12.53 0.40 -10.95
N ILE A 17 -12.92 0.04 -9.72
CA ILE A 17 -12.90 0.98 -8.59
C ILE A 17 -11.47 1.35 -8.21
N LEU A 18 -10.55 0.38 -8.14
CA LEU A 18 -9.14 0.66 -7.86
C LEU A 18 -8.49 1.49 -8.98
N GLY A 19 -8.74 1.16 -10.25
CA GLY A 19 -8.19 1.90 -11.40
C GLY A 19 -8.77 3.32 -11.52
N GLY A 20 -10.08 3.46 -11.29
CA GLY A 20 -10.75 4.76 -11.26
C GLY A 20 -10.28 5.61 -10.08
N PHE A 21 -10.21 5.02 -8.88
CA PHE A 21 -9.71 5.70 -7.70
C PHE A 21 -8.26 6.14 -7.86
N THR A 22 -7.36 5.25 -8.28
CA THR A 22 -5.94 5.59 -8.45
C THR A 22 -5.73 6.68 -9.49
N SER A 23 -6.47 6.65 -10.62
CA SER A 23 -6.38 7.69 -11.65
C SER A 23 -6.89 9.05 -11.16
N ILE A 24 -8.06 9.09 -10.50
CA ILE A 24 -8.64 10.31 -9.95
C ILE A 24 -7.78 10.85 -8.81
N PHE A 25 -7.29 9.98 -7.94
CA PHE A 25 -6.41 10.34 -6.84
C PHE A 25 -5.10 10.92 -7.34
N MET A 26 -4.46 10.32 -8.36
CA MET A 26 -3.22 10.85 -8.94
C MET A 26 -3.42 12.25 -9.54
N LEU A 27 -4.57 12.49 -10.19
CA LEU A 27 -4.93 13.80 -10.76
C LEU A 27 -5.24 14.84 -9.69
N CYS A 28 -5.94 14.46 -8.62
CA CYS A 28 -6.29 15.35 -7.52
C CYS A 28 -5.16 15.53 -6.50
N SER A 29 -4.15 14.66 -6.48
CA SER A 29 -3.04 14.70 -5.51
C SER A 29 -2.30 16.03 -5.56
N SER A 30 -2.02 16.56 -6.75
CA SER A 30 -1.41 17.89 -6.91
C SER A 30 -2.28 19.02 -6.35
N PHE A 31 -3.60 18.95 -6.55
CA PHE A 31 -4.53 19.97 -6.06
C PHE A 31 -4.66 19.94 -4.53
N ILE A 32 -4.72 18.74 -3.94
CA ILE A 32 -4.78 18.54 -2.49
C ILE A 32 -3.48 19.00 -1.82
N LYS A 33 -2.34 18.72 -2.45
CA LYS A 33 -1.01 19.13 -1.98
C LYS A 33 -0.82 20.65 -2.01
N GLU A 34 -1.28 21.33 -3.06
CA GLU A 34 -1.16 22.79 -3.19
C GLU A 34 -2.16 23.58 -2.34
N ARG A 35 -3.36 23.05 -2.07
CA ARG A 35 -4.41 23.79 -1.34
C ARG A 35 -4.59 23.40 0.11
N MET A 36 -4.45 22.12 0.45
CA MET A 36 -4.81 21.62 1.79
C MET A 36 -3.62 21.31 2.69
N TYR A 37 -2.38 21.28 2.17
CA TYR A 37 -1.17 20.90 2.93
C TYR A 37 -1.31 19.57 3.71
N ILE A 38 -2.27 18.72 3.33
CA ILE A 38 -2.51 17.42 3.94
C ILE A 38 -1.69 16.38 3.18
N GLY A 39 -1.06 15.46 3.92
CA GLY A 39 -0.30 14.36 3.34
C GLY A 39 -1.18 13.46 2.49
N GLU A 40 -0.71 13.13 1.29
CA GLU A 40 -1.40 12.26 0.31
C GLU A 40 -1.86 10.94 0.95
N ALA A 41 -1.04 10.40 1.87
CA ALA A 41 -1.35 9.19 2.63
C ALA A 41 -2.66 9.28 3.43
N THR A 42 -2.95 10.41 4.07
CA THR A 42 -4.15 10.56 4.92
C THR A 42 -5.43 10.52 4.10
N VAL A 43 -5.42 11.15 2.93
CA VAL A 43 -6.57 11.14 2.01
C VAL A 43 -6.76 9.74 1.41
N ALA A 44 -5.66 9.08 1.01
CA ALA A 44 -5.72 7.70 0.54
C ALA A 44 -6.31 6.74 1.59
N THR A 45 -5.93 6.89 2.87
CA THR A 45 -6.49 6.09 3.97
C THR A 45 -7.99 6.36 4.17
N LEU A 46 -8.42 7.63 4.16
CA LEU A 46 -9.84 7.99 4.31
C LEU A 46 -10.68 7.41 3.18
N CYS A 47 -10.22 7.50 1.93
CA CYS A 47 -10.91 6.89 0.80
C CYS A 47 -10.97 5.36 0.95
N GLY A 48 -9.89 4.71 1.38
CA GLY A 48 -9.90 3.27 1.69
C GLY A 48 -10.94 2.88 2.73
N ILE A 49 -11.13 3.69 3.78
CA ILE A 49 -12.17 3.46 4.80
C ILE A 49 -13.58 3.59 4.19
N ILE A 50 -13.81 4.61 3.36
CA ILE A 50 -15.11 4.85 2.72
C ILE A 50 -15.48 3.71 1.74
N PHE A 51 -14.52 3.23 0.96
CA PHE A 51 -14.75 2.13 0.01
C PHE A 51 -14.69 0.73 0.67
N GLY A 52 -14.25 0.66 1.93
CA GLY A 52 -14.13 -0.57 2.69
C GLY A 52 -15.47 -1.18 3.11
N PRO A 53 -15.42 -2.35 3.78
CA PRO A 53 -16.60 -3.14 4.12
C PRO A 53 -17.56 -2.43 5.09
N HIS A 54 -17.07 -1.44 5.85
CA HIS A 54 -17.84 -0.74 6.88
C HIS A 54 -18.67 0.45 6.36
N ALA A 55 -18.37 0.97 5.17
CA ALA A 55 -19.08 2.12 4.61
C ALA A 55 -19.79 1.76 3.30
N ALA A 56 -19.06 1.63 2.18
CA ALA A 56 -19.68 1.33 0.89
C ALA A 56 -19.79 -0.18 0.57
N ASN A 57 -19.10 -1.06 1.32
CA ASN A 57 -19.08 -2.52 1.13
C ASN A 57 -18.72 -2.97 -0.30
N LEU A 58 -17.96 -2.14 -1.03
CA LEU A 58 -17.55 -2.43 -2.41
C LEU A 58 -16.34 -3.38 -2.44
N ILE A 59 -15.49 -3.29 -1.42
CA ILE A 59 -14.33 -4.15 -1.21
C ILE A 59 -14.59 -4.95 0.06
N ASP A 60 -15.05 -6.19 -0.09
CA ASP A 60 -15.16 -7.15 1.02
C ASP A 60 -14.14 -8.28 0.85
N PRO A 61 -12.97 -8.19 1.52
CA PRO A 61 -11.96 -9.24 1.48
C PRO A 61 -12.50 -10.61 1.92
N LYS A 62 -13.51 -10.65 2.81
CA LYS A 62 -14.05 -11.92 3.34
C LYS A 62 -14.89 -12.67 2.31
N SER A 63 -15.49 -11.96 1.37
CA SER A 63 -16.21 -12.56 0.24
C SER A 63 -15.27 -13.16 -0.81
N TRP A 64 -13.99 -12.75 -0.79
CA TRP A 64 -12.99 -13.18 -1.76
C TRP A 64 -12.36 -14.50 -1.33
N GLY A 65 -13.12 -15.60 -1.42
CA GLY A 65 -12.65 -16.99 -1.26
C GLY A 65 -11.36 -17.14 -0.44
N ASN A 66 -10.20 -17.16 -1.13
CA ASN A 66 -8.89 -17.17 -0.48
C ASN A 66 -8.27 -15.77 -0.36
N VAL A 67 -8.56 -15.09 0.76
CA VAL A 67 -8.12 -13.72 1.06
C VAL A 67 -6.61 -13.58 1.10
N ASP A 68 -5.92 -14.57 1.67
CA ASP A 68 -4.47 -14.55 1.85
C ASP A 68 -3.75 -14.61 0.50
N LEU A 69 -4.22 -15.50 -0.40
CA LEU A 69 -3.65 -15.64 -1.74
C LEU A 69 -3.80 -14.34 -2.54
N ILE A 70 -5.00 -13.74 -2.52
CA ILE A 70 -5.28 -12.52 -3.27
C ILE A 70 -4.48 -11.34 -2.70
N THR A 71 -4.40 -11.23 -1.38
CA THR A 71 -3.64 -10.17 -0.70
C THR A 71 -2.14 -10.29 -0.98
N LEU A 72 -1.60 -11.51 -1.01
CA LEU A 72 -0.19 -11.76 -1.33
C LEU A 72 0.16 -11.40 -2.78
N GLU A 73 -0.64 -11.87 -3.75
CA GLU A 73 -0.41 -11.55 -5.16
C GLU A 73 -0.54 -10.05 -5.43
N PHE A 74 -1.53 -9.39 -4.80
CA PHE A 74 -1.67 -7.93 -4.87
C PHE A 74 -0.47 -7.20 -4.27
N SER A 75 -0.07 -7.57 -3.05
CA SER A 75 1.09 -6.96 -2.37
C SER A 75 2.36 -7.10 -3.20
N ARG A 76 2.55 -8.23 -3.88
CA ARG A 76 3.70 -8.45 -4.77
C ARG A 76 3.74 -7.43 -5.91
N ILE A 77 2.61 -7.21 -6.59
CA ILE A 77 2.53 -6.25 -7.70
C ILE A 77 2.83 -4.83 -7.18
N VAL A 78 2.22 -4.44 -6.05
CA VAL A 78 2.44 -3.11 -5.45
C VAL A 78 3.90 -2.92 -5.06
N LEU A 79 4.52 -3.90 -4.41
CA LEU A 79 5.93 -3.86 -4.02
C LEU A 79 6.85 -3.71 -5.24
N VAL A 80 6.58 -4.44 -6.34
CA VAL A 80 7.36 -4.34 -7.57
C VAL A 80 7.24 -2.93 -8.18
N VAL A 81 6.03 -2.38 -8.28
CA VAL A 81 5.79 -1.05 -8.85
C VAL A 81 6.44 0.04 -8.00
N GLN A 82 6.29 -0.01 -6.67
CA GLN A 82 6.87 0.99 -5.76
C GLN A 82 8.40 0.93 -5.75
N CYS A 83 8.98 -0.28 -5.70
CA CYS A 83 10.42 -0.45 -5.77
C CYS A 83 10.98 0.09 -7.10
N PHE A 84 10.27 -0.15 -8.21
CA PHE A 84 10.63 0.39 -9.52
C PHE A 84 10.54 1.92 -9.56
N ALA A 85 9.45 2.51 -9.05
CA ALA A 85 9.26 3.96 -9.00
C ALA A 85 10.40 4.65 -8.22
N VAL A 86 10.73 4.14 -7.02
CA VAL A 86 11.86 4.65 -6.22
C VAL A 86 13.19 4.49 -6.97
N GLY A 87 13.37 3.38 -7.69
CA GLY A 87 14.53 3.15 -8.54
C GLY A 87 14.70 4.19 -9.65
N VAL A 88 13.59 4.66 -10.24
CA VAL A 88 13.60 5.70 -11.29
C VAL A 88 13.77 7.10 -10.72
N GLU A 89 13.30 7.36 -9.50
CA GLU A 89 13.46 8.64 -8.80
C GLU A 89 14.91 8.90 -8.35
N LEU A 90 15.72 7.85 -8.17
CA LEU A 90 17.11 7.97 -7.74
C LEU A 90 18.02 8.52 -8.88
N PRO A 91 18.78 9.61 -8.64
CA PRO A 91 19.69 10.13 -9.65
C PRO A 91 20.87 9.18 -9.91
N LYS A 92 21.40 9.24 -11.13
CA LYS A 92 22.54 8.41 -11.57
C LYS A 92 23.72 8.55 -10.58
N PHE A 93 24.32 7.43 -10.18
CA PHE A 93 25.48 7.34 -9.28
C PHE A 93 25.27 7.77 -7.81
N TYR A 94 24.04 7.97 -7.34
CA TYR A 94 23.79 8.30 -5.93
C TYR A 94 24.29 7.22 -4.97
N MET A 95 24.08 5.95 -5.32
CA MET A 95 24.48 4.80 -4.52
C MET A 95 26.00 4.69 -4.33
N GLU A 96 26.78 5.00 -5.36
CA GLU A 96 28.25 4.96 -5.26
C GLU A 96 28.80 6.15 -4.46
N LYS A 97 28.20 7.34 -4.62
CA LYS A 97 28.65 8.54 -3.93
C LYS A 97 28.32 8.54 -2.43
N HIS A 98 27.17 7.99 -2.05
CA HIS A 98 26.66 8.02 -0.67
C HIS A 98 26.52 6.64 -0.02
N TRP A 99 27.25 5.63 -0.51
CA TRP A 99 27.17 4.24 -0.02
C TRP A 99 27.30 4.09 1.51
N ARG A 100 28.17 4.89 2.15
CA ARG A 100 28.33 4.87 3.62
C ARG A 100 27.07 5.33 4.35
N SER A 101 26.46 6.42 3.90
CA SER A 101 25.21 6.93 4.50
C SER A 101 24.06 5.96 4.26
N VAL A 102 23.99 5.37 3.08
CA VAL A 102 22.95 4.38 2.73
C VAL A 102 23.09 3.13 3.61
N ILE A 103 24.29 2.60 3.78
CA ILE A 103 24.52 1.41 4.63
C ILE A 103 24.25 1.72 6.11
N LEU A 104 24.69 2.88 6.61
CA LEU A 104 24.41 3.30 7.98
C LEU A 104 22.91 3.53 8.22
N LEU A 105 22.15 3.92 7.21
CA LEU A 105 20.70 4.07 7.36
C LEU A 105 19.97 2.72 7.27
N LEU A 106 20.32 1.88 6.29
CA LEU A 106 19.65 0.59 6.06
C LEU A 106 19.98 -0.49 7.10
N LEU A 107 21.20 -0.51 7.65
CA LEU A 107 21.58 -1.55 8.60
C LEU A 107 21.29 -1.13 10.05
N PRO A 108 22.06 -0.23 10.70
CA PRO A 108 21.88 0.03 12.12
C PRO A 108 20.61 0.83 12.43
N VAL A 109 20.25 1.83 11.63
CA VAL A 109 19.04 2.64 11.93
C VAL A 109 17.76 1.83 11.73
N MET A 110 17.65 1.09 10.63
CA MET A 110 16.49 0.23 10.36
C MET A 110 16.36 -0.92 11.38
N THR A 111 17.46 -1.58 11.75
CA THR A 111 17.43 -2.63 12.78
C THR A 111 17.05 -2.09 14.16
N PHE A 112 17.57 -0.92 14.54
CA PHE A 112 17.18 -0.28 15.80
C PHE A 112 15.69 0.10 15.81
N GLY A 113 15.18 0.67 14.71
CA GLY A 113 13.75 0.95 14.56
C GLY A 113 12.88 -0.29 14.73
N TRP A 114 13.28 -1.40 14.11
CA TRP A 114 12.59 -2.69 14.25
C TRP A 114 12.63 -3.21 15.69
N LEU A 115 13.78 -3.15 16.37
CA LEU A 115 13.92 -3.58 17.77
C LEU A 115 13.05 -2.76 18.71
N VAL A 116 13.04 -1.44 18.56
CA VAL A 116 12.22 -0.54 19.39
C VAL A 116 10.74 -0.82 19.18
N VAL A 117 10.28 -0.93 17.92
CA VAL A 117 8.87 -1.26 17.61
C VAL A 117 8.50 -2.63 18.15
N SER A 118 9.34 -3.64 17.97
CA SER A 118 9.12 -4.99 18.50
C SER A 118 9.01 -5.00 20.02
N LEU A 119 9.86 -4.24 20.72
CA LEU A 119 9.80 -4.09 22.17
C LEU A 119 8.50 -3.43 22.63
N PHE A 120 8.05 -2.38 21.93
CA PHE A 120 6.77 -1.73 22.21
C PHE A 120 5.59 -2.66 21.96
N VAL A 121 5.60 -3.45 20.88
CA VAL A 121 4.54 -4.44 20.61
C VAL A 121 4.53 -5.51 21.70
N TRP A 122 5.70 -6.01 22.11
CA TRP A 122 5.80 -7.00 23.20
C TRP A 122 5.29 -6.46 24.54
N TRP A 123 5.52 -5.17 24.83
CA TRP A 123 5.04 -4.54 26.06
C TRP A 123 3.55 -4.18 26.01
N ALA A 124 3.04 -3.72 24.86
CA ALA A 124 1.67 -3.26 24.69
C ALA A 124 0.67 -4.39 24.44
N VAL A 125 1.09 -5.48 23.79
CA VAL A 125 0.25 -6.65 23.54
C VAL A 125 0.41 -7.61 24.71
N PRO A 126 -0.62 -7.82 25.55
CA PRO A 126 -0.54 -8.83 26.60
C PRO A 126 -0.23 -10.17 25.96
N ALA A 127 0.73 -10.90 26.53
CA ALA A 127 1.15 -12.20 26.01
C ALA A 127 -0.09 -13.06 25.78
N ILE A 128 -0.31 -13.43 24.52
CA ILE A 128 -1.40 -14.32 24.14
C ILE A 128 -1.06 -15.67 24.76
N SER A 129 -1.62 -15.91 25.95
CA SER A 129 -1.61 -17.21 26.59
C SER A 129 -2.46 -18.13 25.72
N TRP A 130 -1.78 -18.99 24.97
CA TRP A 130 -2.38 -20.20 24.44
C TRP A 130 -2.75 -21.14 25.58
#